data_AF-A0A7C3HA02-F1
#
_entry.id   AF-A0A7C3HA02-F1
#
_cell.length_a   1.000
_cell.length_b   1.000
_cell.length_c   1.000
_cell.angle_alpha   90.00
_cell.angle_beta   90.00
_cell.angle_gamma   90.00
#
_symmetry.space_group_name_H-M   'P 1'
#
loop_
_entity.id
_entity.type
_entity.pdbx_description
1 polymer ?
#
loop_
_entity_poly.entity_id
_entity_poly.type
_entity_poly.pdbx_seq_one_letter_code
_entity_poly.pdbx_strand_id
1 'polypeptide(L)'
;MKPELILLVEVTIAIIIIALASTAIFRLNGLVSKINVRVSCDAYLNNHAKYQAALLLLSLIVLFFAYVQNPHNLMLLLSVGDISAPADSMQWFGIAENKTWIFAGIYLSVVITLGTLSFVYIQFRKSKICVGEILPYVGWILLFSLTNSFSEEA
;
A
#
# COMPACT_ATOMS: atom_id res chain seq x y z
N MET A 1 36.77 -8.86 -1.27
CA MET A 1 36.18 -8.69 0.08
C MET A 1 35.56 -10.02 0.49
N LYS A 2 35.62 -10.45 1.77
CA LYS A 2 35.02 -11.73 2.18
C LYS A 2 33.49 -11.67 2.01
N PRO A 3 32.83 -12.75 1.53
CA PRO A 3 31.40 -12.75 1.27
C PRO A 3 30.55 -12.39 2.50
N GLU A 4 30.99 -12.80 3.69
CA GLU A 4 30.33 -12.44 4.96
C GLU A 4 30.36 -10.92 5.24
N LEU A 5 31.41 -10.23 4.83
CA LEU A 5 31.53 -8.78 5.02
C LEU A 5 30.62 -8.01 4.06
N ILE A 6 30.38 -8.53 2.85
CA ILE A 6 29.43 -7.95 1.89
C ILE A 6 28.01 -8.05 2.45
N LEU A 7 27.63 -9.25 2.93
CA LEU A 7 26.32 -9.49 3.54
C LEU A 7 26.07 -8.58 4.75
N LEU A 8 27.07 -8.43 5.63
CA LEU A 8 26.97 -7.57 6.81
C LEU A 8 26.72 -6.10 6.42
N VAL A 9 27.42 -5.61 5.39
CA VAL A 9 27.24 -4.24 4.88
C VAL A 9 25.85 -4.06 4.27
N GLU A 10 25.39 -5.03 3.48
CA GLU A 10 24.04 -5.01 2.89
C GLU A 10 22.95 -4.96 3.96
N VAL A 11 23.00 -5.84 4.96
CA VAL A 11 22.03 -5.86 6.06
C VAL A 11 22.06 -4.54 6.84
N THR A 12 23.24 -3.98 7.07
CA THR A 12 23.38 -2.70 7.77
C THR A 12 22.73 -1.56 6.97
N ILE A 13 22.94 -1.50 5.66
CA ILE A 13 22.32 -0.51 4.78
C ILE A 13 20.79 -0.64 4.80
N ALA A 14 20.27 -1.87 4.72
CA ALA A 14 18.83 -2.13 4.76
C ALA A 14 18.20 -1.63 6.08
N ILE A 15 18.84 -1.91 7.23
CA ILE A 15 18.39 -1.43 8.54
C ILE A 15 18.35 0.10 8.59
N ILE A 16 19.37 0.76 8.04
CA ILE A 16 19.43 2.22 7.98
C ILE A 16 18.28 2.78 7.13
N ILE A 17 18.04 2.20 5.95
CA ILE A 17 16.93 2.61 5.07
C ILE A 17 15.59 2.47 5.79
N ILE A 18 15.35 1.34 6.45
CA ILE A 18 14.10 1.08 7.20
C ILE A 18 13.91 2.11 8.32
N ALA A 19 14.97 2.40 9.09
CA ALA A 19 14.93 3.39 10.17
C ALA A 19 14.64 4.81 9.65
N LEU A 20 15.27 5.18 8.52
CA LEU A 20 15.05 6.47 7.86
C LEU A 20 13.62 6.58 7.31
N ALA A 21 13.13 5.55 6.61
CA ALA A 21 11.77 5.51 6.07
C ALA A 21 10.73 5.61 7.19
N SER A 22 10.89 4.83 8.26
CA SER A 22 10.02 4.89 9.45
C SER A 22 9.98 6.30 10.04
N THR A 23 11.15 6.91 10.23
CA THR A 23 11.25 8.29 10.75
C THR A 23 10.59 9.30 9.80
N ALA A 24 10.76 9.12 8.49
CA ALA A 24 10.15 9.97 7.48
C ALA A 24 8.61 9.90 7.54
N ILE A 25 8.02 8.71 7.70
CA ILE A 25 6.56 8.52 7.84
C ILE A 25 6.01 9.36 9.01
N PHE A 26 6.63 9.31 10.18
CA PHE A 26 6.19 10.09 11.35
C PHE A 26 6.28 11.61 11.15
N ARG A 27 7.23 12.07 10.33
CA ARG A 27 7.43 13.50 10.03
C ARG A 27 6.60 13.99 8.84
N LEU A 28 6.10 13.06 8.01
CA LEU A 28 5.52 13.34 6.70
C LEU A 28 4.28 14.24 6.79
N ASN A 29 3.40 14.00 7.75
CA ASN A 29 2.17 14.79 7.91
C ASN A 29 2.47 16.28 8.16
N GLY A 30 3.50 16.57 8.97
CA GLY A 30 3.94 17.95 9.24
C GLY A 30 4.51 18.64 8.01
N LEU A 31 5.23 17.91 7.15
CA LEU A 31 5.80 18.44 5.90
C LEU A 31 4.69 18.71 4.86
N VAL A 32 3.78 17.75 4.72
CA VAL A 32 2.69 17.78 3.74
C VAL A 32 1.65 18.87 4.03
N SER A 33 1.41 19.17 5.30
CA SER A 33 0.47 20.22 5.70
C SER A 33 0.82 21.60 5.10
N LYS A 34 2.12 21.85 4.84
CA LYS A 34 2.64 23.12 4.30
C LYS A 34 2.46 23.26 2.78
N ILE A 35 2.15 22.18 2.08
CA ILE A 35 1.98 22.18 0.62
C ILE A 35 0.60 22.74 0.27
N ASN A 36 0.56 23.78 -0.57
CA ASN A 36 -0.68 24.47 -0.98
C ASN A 36 -1.27 23.87 -2.28
N VAL A 37 -1.58 22.58 -2.26
CA VAL A 37 -2.28 21.88 -3.34
C VAL A 37 -3.70 21.54 -2.88
N ARG A 38 -4.69 21.81 -3.74
CA ARG A 38 -6.11 21.51 -3.49
C ARG A 38 -6.61 20.50 -4.53
N VAL A 39 -7.11 19.38 -4.03
CA VAL A 39 -7.75 18.28 -4.78
C VAL A 39 -9.27 18.34 -4.63
N SER A 40 -9.77 18.88 -3.52
CA SER A 40 -11.18 19.03 -3.18
C SER A 40 -11.45 20.35 -2.45
N CYS A 41 -12.73 20.69 -2.30
CA CYS A 41 -13.19 21.80 -1.46
C CYS A 41 -12.96 21.53 0.04
N ASP A 42 -12.84 20.25 0.42
CA ASP A 42 -12.65 19.85 1.81
C ASP A 42 -11.17 19.81 2.22
N ALA A 43 -10.83 20.50 3.31
CA ALA A 43 -9.46 20.61 3.81
C ALA A 43 -8.90 19.29 4.33
N TYR A 44 -9.75 18.43 4.90
CA TYR A 44 -9.36 17.11 5.40
C TYR A 44 -9.00 16.19 4.23
N LEU A 45 -9.85 16.14 3.19
CA LEU A 45 -9.58 15.34 2.00
C LEU A 45 -8.32 15.82 1.27
N ASN A 46 -8.09 17.13 1.21
CA ASN A 46 -6.85 17.70 0.68
C ASN A 46 -5.62 17.23 1.46
N ASN A 47 -5.67 17.24 2.80
CA ASN A 47 -4.52 16.81 3.59
C ASN A 47 -4.23 15.31 3.41
N HIS A 48 -5.28 14.49 3.36
CA HIS A 48 -5.14 13.05 3.11
C HIS A 48 -4.60 12.74 1.72
N ALA A 49 -5.11 13.39 0.67
CA ALA A 49 -4.63 13.18 -0.69
C ALA A 49 -3.14 13.52 -0.82
N LYS A 50 -2.70 14.63 -0.21
CA LYS A 50 -1.29 15.00 -0.21
C LYS A 50 -0.43 14.02 0.61
N TYR A 51 -0.95 13.52 1.73
CA TYR A 51 -0.22 12.57 2.57
C TYR A 51 -0.02 11.24 1.83
N GLN A 52 -1.07 10.74 1.17
CA GLN A 52 -1.01 9.53 0.34
C GLN A 52 -0.04 9.69 -0.83
N ALA A 53 -0.05 10.84 -1.50
CA ALA A 53 0.91 11.13 -2.58
C ALA A 53 2.36 11.18 -2.07
N ALA A 54 2.60 11.74 -0.87
CA ALA A 54 3.92 11.77 -0.27
C ALA A 54 4.39 10.38 0.20
N LEU A 55 3.48 9.54 0.70
CA LEU A 55 3.76 8.15 1.04
C LEU A 55 4.14 7.33 -0.21
N LEU A 56 3.42 7.52 -1.33
CA LEU A 56 3.79 6.89 -2.60
C LEU A 56 5.20 7.27 -3.04
N LEU A 57 5.53 8.56 -2.93
CA LEU A 57 6.86 9.03 -3.31
C LEU A 57 7.93 8.40 -2.39
N LEU A 58 7.65 8.28 -1.09
CA LEU A 58 8.54 7.62 -0.15
C LEU A 58 8.72 6.12 -0.46
N SER A 59 7.64 5.39 -0.74
CA SER A 59 7.73 3.97 -1.09
C SER A 59 8.52 3.75 -2.37
N LEU A 60 8.34 4.60 -3.39
CA LEU A 60 9.16 4.57 -4.61
C LEU A 60 10.64 4.82 -4.34
N ILE A 61 10.99 5.71 -3.39
CA ILE A 61 12.38 5.92 -2.97
C ILE A 61 12.95 4.68 -2.28
N VAL A 62 12.18 4.05 -1.38
CA VAL A 62 12.60 2.82 -0.70
C VAL A 62 12.81 1.68 -1.72
N LEU A 63 11.87 1.49 -2.64
CA LEU A 63 11.99 0.52 -3.73
C LEU A 63 13.19 0.81 -4.63
N PHE A 64 13.49 2.08 -4.91
CA PHE A 64 14.68 2.46 -5.67
C PHE A 64 15.97 2.04 -4.94
N PHE A 65 16.07 2.26 -3.63
CA PHE A 65 17.24 1.79 -2.88
C PHE A 65 17.32 0.27 -2.79
N ALA A 66 16.19 -0.42 -2.62
CA ALA A 66 16.12 -1.88 -2.68
C ALA A 66 16.58 -2.40 -4.06
N TYR A 67 16.22 -1.72 -5.14
CA TYR A 67 16.67 -2.04 -6.50
C TYR A 67 18.18 -1.89 -6.66
N VAL A 68 18.75 -0.79 -6.18
CA VAL A 68 20.21 -0.55 -6.25
C VAL A 68 20.97 -1.60 -5.44
N GLN A 69 20.41 -2.06 -4.33
CA GLN A 69 21.05 -3.03 -3.45
C GLN A 69 20.97 -4.46 -4.00
N ASN A 70 19.79 -4.89 -4.45
CA ASN A 70 19.60 -6.23 -4.99
C ASN A 70 18.53 -6.22 -6.11
N PRO A 71 18.92 -5.83 -7.34
CA PRO A 71 17.97 -5.67 -8.43
C PRO A 71 17.32 -6.99 -8.81
N HIS A 72 18.02 -8.11 -8.67
CA HIS A 72 17.50 -9.42 -9.02
C HIS A 72 16.35 -9.84 -8.10
N ASN A 73 16.53 -9.72 -6.78
CA ASN A 73 15.47 -10.06 -5.82
C ASN A 73 14.26 -9.13 -5.95
N LEU A 74 14.49 -7.83 -6.17
CA LEU A 74 13.37 -6.89 -6.36
C LEU A 74 12.60 -7.19 -7.67
N MET A 75 13.31 -7.49 -8.76
CA MET A 75 12.63 -7.84 -10.02
C MET A 75 11.84 -9.15 -9.91
N LEU A 76 12.29 -10.12 -9.09
CA LEU A 76 11.51 -11.31 -8.76
C LEU A 76 10.26 -10.93 -7.96
N LEU A 77 10.37 -10.04 -6.97
CA LEU A 77 9.25 -9.56 -6.16
C LEU A 77 8.19 -8.83 -7.03
N LEU A 78 8.64 -7.97 -7.95
CA LEU A 78 7.76 -7.19 -8.84
C LEU A 78 7.31 -7.96 -10.09
N SER A 79 7.75 -9.21 -10.26
CA SER A 79 7.34 -10.02 -11.40
C SER A 79 5.88 -10.42 -11.29
N VAL A 80 5.21 -10.58 -12.44
CA VAL A 80 3.85 -11.14 -12.46
C VAL A 80 3.93 -12.60 -12.05
N GLY A 81 3.45 -12.91 -10.84
CA GLY A 81 3.37 -14.28 -10.34
C GLY A 81 2.29 -15.13 -11.02
N ASP A 82 2.31 -16.43 -10.75
CA ASP A 82 1.25 -17.34 -11.20
C ASP A 82 0.06 -17.30 -10.22
N ILE A 83 -0.98 -16.56 -10.59
CA ILE A 83 -2.22 -16.45 -9.81
C ILE A 83 -3.03 -17.76 -9.75
N SER A 84 -2.70 -18.73 -10.60
CA SER A 84 -3.30 -20.07 -10.61
C SER A 84 -2.54 -21.05 -9.72
N ALA A 85 -1.37 -20.67 -9.21
CA ALA A 85 -0.64 -21.49 -8.26
C ALA A 85 -1.47 -21.70 -6.98
N PRO A 86 -1.32 -22.87 -6.32
CA PRO A 86 -1.94 -23.12 -5.03
C PRO A 86 -1.44 -22.08 -4.02
N ALA A 87 -2.38 -21.44 -3.34
CA ALA A 87 -2.14 -20.55 -2.22
C ALA A 87 -1.88 -21.37 -0.96
N ASP A 88 -1.00 -20.84 -0.12
CA ASP A 88 -0.80 -21.39 1.22
C ASP A 88 -2.10 -21.29 2.02
N SER A 89 -2.39 -22.33 2.81
CA SER A 89 -3.63 -22.36 3.58
C SER A 89 -3.59 -21.32 4.69
N MET A 90 -4.54 -20.40 4.66
CA MET A 90 -4.75 -19.40 5.70
C MET A 90 -6.12 -19.61 6.33
N GLN A 91 -6.19 -20.58 7.25
CA GLN A 91 -7.45 -20.98 7.90
C GLN A 91 -8.16 -19.80 8.59
N TRP A 92 -7.39 -18.87 9.17
CA TRP A 92 -7.94 -17.68 9.84
C TRP A 92 -8.65 -16.71 8.87
N PHE A 93 -8.25 -16.73 7.60
CA PHE A 93 -8.87 -15.96 6.53
C PHE A 93 -9.85 -16.79 5.70
N GLY A 94 -10.22 -18.00 6.13
CA GLY A 94 -11.15 -18.87 5.40
C GLY A 94 -10.59 -19.45 4.10
N ILE A 95 -9.27 -19.37 3.88
CA ILE A 95 -8.60 -19.93 2.71
C ILE A 95 -8.15 -21.36 3.04
N ALA A 96 -8.85 -22.34 2.46
CA ALA A 96 -8.53 -23.76 2.61
C ALA A 96 -7.33 -24.18 1.74
N GLU A 97 -6.77 -25.35 2.05
CA GLU A 97 -5.74 -26.00 1.22
C GLU A 97 -6.24 -26.24 -0.22
N ASN A 98 -5.31 -26.23 -1.18
CA ASN A 98 -5.57 -26.41 -2.61
C ASN A 98 -6.48 -25.34 -3.27
N LYS A 99 -6.65 -24.18 -2.64
CA LYS A 99 -7.22 -23.00 -3.30
C LYS A 99 -6.12 -22.23 -4.02
N THR A 100 -6.45 -21.57 -5.12
CA THR A 100 -5.50 -20.77 -5.91
C THR A 100 -5.38 -19.35 -5.37
N TRP A 101 -4.31 -18.64 -5.70
CA TRP A 101 -4.14 -17.22 -5.35
C TRP A 101 -5.27 -16.33 -5.91
N ILE A 102 -5.82 -16.65 -7.08
CA ILE A 102 -6.99 -15.92 -7.61
C ILE A 102 -8.24 -16.10 -6.72
N PHE A 103 -8.47 -17.31 -6.18
CA PHE A 103 -9.57 -17.53 -5.25
C PHE A 103 -9.35 -16.76 -3.95
N ALA A 104 -8.13 -16.82 -3.39
CA ALA A 104 -7.76 -16.10 -2.18
C ALA A 104 -7.95 -14.58 -2.36
N GLY A 105 -7.43 -14.02 -3.46
CA GLY A 105 -7.54 -12.60 -3.76
C GLY A 105 -8.98 -12.12 -3.91
N ILE A 106 -9.82 -12.86 -4.64
CA ILE A 106 -11.27 -12.53 -4.77
C ILE A 106 -11.96 -12.65 -3.40
N TYR A 107 -11.71 -13.72 -2.67
CA TYR A 107 -12.33 -13.95 -1.37
C TYR A 107 -12.01 -12.83 -0.38
N LEU A 108 -10.72 -12.51 -0.22
CA LEU A 108 -10.26 -11.42 0.64
C LEU A 108 -10.85 -10.07 0.19
N SER A 109 -10.82 -9.79 -1.12
CA SER A 109 -11.38 -8.55 -1.66
C SER A 109 -12.87 -8.41 -1.34
N VAL A 110 -13.67 -9.46 -1.55
CA VAL A 110 -15.12 -9.42 -1.30
C VAL A 110 -15.41 -9.31 0.20
N VAL A 111 -14.79 -10.14 1.02
CA VAL A 111 -15.08 -10.18 2.47
C VAL A 111 -14.66 -8.88 3.15
N ILE A 112 -13.44 -8.38 2.88
CA ILE A 112 -12.95 -7.12 3.45
C ILE A 112 -13.79 -5.94 2.95
N THR A 113 -14.12 -5.92 1.65
CA THR A 113 -14.96 -4.85 1.09
C THR A 113 -16.35 -4.84 1.72
N LEU A 114 -17.01 -6.00 1.86
CA LEU A 114 -18.34 -6.07 2.46
C LEU A 114 -18.33 -5.68 3.94
N GLY A 115 -17.33 -6.13 4.70
CA GLY A 115 -17.15 -5.72 6.09
C GLY A 115 -16.99 -4.20 6.20
N THR A 116 -16.05 -3.63 5.44
CA THR A 116 -15.77 -2.18 5.42
C THR A 116 -16.99 -1.38 4.98
N LEU A 117 -17.66 -1.81 3.91
CA LEU A 117 -18.86 -1.17 3.38
C LEU A 117 -19.99 -1.17 4.41
N SER A 118 -20.14 -2.24 5.19
CA SER A 118 -21.15 -2.32 6.25
C SER A 118 -20.90 -1.26 7.33
N PHE A 119 -19.65 -1.08 7.78
CA PHE A 119 -19.30 -0.04 8.74
C PHE A 119 -19.52 1.37 8.18
N VAL A 120 -19.03 1.64 6.97
CA VAL A 120 -19.23 2.93 6.30
C VAL A 120 -20.70 3.22 6.11
N TYR A 121 -21.49 2.25 5.65
CA TYR A 121 -22.93 2.40 5.52
C TYR A 121 -23.59 2.77 6.85
N ILE A 122 -23.29 2.05 7.94
CA ILE A 122 -23.86 2.35 9.26
C ILE A 122 -23.48 3.77 9.72
N GLN A 123 -22.23 4.17 9.50
CA GLN A 123 -21.72 5.49 9.87
C GLN A 123 -22.42 6.62 9.10
N PHE A 124 -22.73 6.40 7.81
CA PHE A 124 -23.24 7.44 6.92
C PHE A 124 -24.71 7.28 6.51
N ARG A 125 -25.44 6.27 7.01
CA ARG A 125 -26.85 6.01 6.62
C ARG A 125 -27.82 7.18 6.87
N LYS A 126 -27.46 8.09 7.77
CA LYS A 126 -28.25 9.30 8.08
C LYS A 126 -27.79 10.54 7.29
N SER A 127 -26.66 10.44 6.62
CA SER A 127 -26.08 11.51 5.81
C SER A 127 -26.69 11.47 4.41
N LYS A 128 -27.05 12.64 3.87
CA LYS A 128 -27.47 12.76 2.47
C LYS A 128 -26.22 12.71 1.58
N ILE A 129 -25.78 11.51 1.22
CA ILE A 129 -24.64 11.32 0.30
C ILE A 129 -25.18 11.28 -1.14
N CYS A 130 -24.71 12.20 -1.97
CA CYS A 130 -24.91 12.16 -3.41
C CYS A 130 -23.94 11.16 -4.03
N VAL A 131 -24.38 9.92 -4.24
CA VAL A 131 -23.55 8.85 -4.84
C VAL A 131 -22.94 9.26 -6.19
N GLY A 132 -23.62 10.13 -6.95
CA GLY A 132 -23.13 10.68 -8.22
C GLY A 132 -21.85 11.51 -8.10
N GLU A 133 -21.53 12.04 -6.91
CA GLU A 133 -20.30 12.81 -6.69
C GLU A 133 -19.06 11.93 -6.48
N ILE A 134 -19.23 10.61 -6.29
CA ILE A 134 -18.12 9.67 -6.08
C ILE A 134 -17.47 9.28 -7.41
N LEU A 135 -18.23 9.26 -8.50
CA LEU A 135 -17.79 8.75 -9.80
C LEU A 135 -16.50 9.42 -10.32
N PRO A 136 -16.34 10.76 -10.23
CA PRO A 136 -15.10 11.44 -10.62
C PRO A 136 -13.87 11.03 -9.79
N TYR A 137 -14.09 10.52 -8.57
CA TYR A 137 -13.01 10.12 -7.66
C TYR A 137 -12.63 8.64 -7.75
N VAL A 138 -13.36 7.81 -8.53
CA VAL A 138 -13.07 6.36 -8.64
C VAL A 138 -11.64 6.12 -9.12
N GLY A 139 -11.15 6.88 -10.09
CA GLY A 139 -9.77 6.77 -10.56
C GLY A 139 -8.74 7.07 -9.46
N TRP A 140 -9.00 8.09 -8.64
CA TRP A 140 -8.16 8.42 -7.48
C TRP A 140 -8.24 7.36 -6.39
N ILE A 141 -9.43 6.79 -6.14
CA ILE A 141 -9.61 5.69 -5.18
C ILE A 141 -8.76 4.48 -5.59
N LEU A 142 -8.82 4.08 -6.86
CA LEU A 142 -8.03 2.95 -7.38
C LEU A 142 -6.53 3.23 -7.33
N LEU A 143 -6.10 4.44 -7.70
CA LEU A 143 -4.70 4.83 -7.64
C LEU A 143 -4.17 4.78 -6.20
N PHE A 144 -4.93 5.33 -5.24
CA PHE A 144 -4.52 5.33 -3.84
C PHE A 144 -4.63 3.95 -3.20
N SER A 145 -5.59 3.10 -3.60
CA SER A 145 -5.64 1.72 -3.10
C SER A 145 -4.46 0.89 -3.60
N LEU A 146 -4.08 1.04 -4.88
CA LEU A 146 -2.88 0.41 -5.43
C LEU A 146 -1.60 0.92 -4.75
N THR A 147 -1.52 2.23 -4.52
CA THR A 147 -0.43 2.83 -3.75
C THR A 147 -0.33 2.23 -2.35
N ASN A 148 -1.47 2.07 -1.68
CA ASN A 148 -1.52 1.51 -0.34
C ASN A 148 -1.05 0.05 -0.31
N SER A 149 -1.50 -0.78 -1.26
CA SER A 149 -1.02 -2.17 -1.34
C SER A 149 0.48 -2.26 -1.62
N PHE A 150 1.02 -1.38 -2.48
CA PHE A 150 2.47 -1.32 -2.71
C PHE A 150 3.25 -0.85 -1.47
N SER A 151 2.70 0.08 -0.69
CA SER A 151 3.35 0.55 0.54
C SER A 151 3.33 -0.49 1.67
N GLU A 152 2.40 -1.44 1.65
CA GLU A 152 2.33 -2.53 2.64
C GLU A 152 3.30 -3.67 2.32
N GLU A 153 3.71 -3.81 1.05
CA GLU A 153 4.67 -4.84 0.60
C GLU A 153 6.13 -4.36 0.46
N ALA A 154 6.37 -3.04 0.46
CA ALA A 154 7.69 -2.41 0.33
C ALA A 154 8.39 -2.19 1.68
#